data_AF-A0A8T4V3V1-F1
#
_entry.id   AF-A0A8T4V3V1-F1
#
_cell.length_a   1.000
_cell.length_b   1.000
_cell.length_c   1.000
_cell.angle_alpha   90.00
_cell.angle_beta   90.00
_cell.angle_gamma   90.00
#
_symmetry.space_group_name_H-M   'P 1'
#
loop_
_entity.id
_entity.type
_entity.pdbx_description
1 polymer ?
#
loop_
_entity_poly.entity_id
_entity_poly.type
_entity_poly.pdbx_seq_one_letter_code
_entity_poly.pdbx_strand_id
1 'polypeptide(L)'
;MIHNKRVLAYIPARSGSKSIIDKNIVDVCGKPLIAYTIEAAKASKYVDAVIVSTDSLRYAEIVKKLGAEAPFLRPAELASDTAVEMDSCQHMMSWVEQNWPEKYDLVLKLEPTSPLRTADDIDQAIETFVKKDANTVITVTEAFTHPFWMNTLDDQKSMDNFIAEDVKRKNRQQLPIYYQLDGLVHVASWEFLKQHKTWFATEKSYASISPNAHAVDIDGPTQLELVKIIISQRNEQKHPELALPKGEEKKEMAGTKAVHSLFNLTGKVVIITGAAGLIGMQYAEILSDAGAHIVIADIKQEICDAAAEKITQRSGIKALGVEVDISHEESVQRMLDRISKEFGRVDVLVNNAVARPQFYFKPFEEYPVDDWEMVMSVNLRGVFICSKIIGDYMVKQGKGVIVNIGSTYGIVGNDLSIYEGPESNAFPSAVYAASKGGVINLTRHLATYWAHKRIRVNCLSPGGVENNQTKEFIKRYSARTPMGRMARKDEYKGALLFLCSDASSYMTGANLVVDGGWTAW
;
A
#
# COMPACT_ATOMS: atom_id res chain seq x y z
N MET A 1 0.95 23.98 10.63
CA MET A 1 -0.47 24.39 10.72
C MET A 1 -1.37 23.36 10.04
N ILE A 2 -2.57 23.10 10.55
CA ILE A 2 -3.60 22.26 9.90
C ILE A 2 -4.98 22.90 10.04
N HIS A 3 -5.77 22.98 8.97
CA HIS A 3 -7.13 23.58 9.00
C HIS A 3 -7.17 24.96 9.71
N ASN A 4 -6.21 25.84 9.40
CA ASN A 4 -6.01 27.15 10.05
C ASN A 4 -5.69 27.13 11.55
N LYS A 5 -5.38 25.96 12.15
CA LYS A 5 -4.93 25.83 13.53
C LYS A 5 -3.41 25.71 13.60
N ARG A 6 -2.77 26.57 14.40
CA ARG A 6 -1.33 26.53 14.69
C ARG A 6 -1.01 25.52 15.78
N VAL A 7 0.10 24.82 15.61
CA VAL A 7 0.46 23.65 16.42
C VAL A 7 1.83 23.84 17.07
N LEU A 8 1.86 23.80 18.41
CA LEU A 8 3.08 23.91 19.20
C LEU A 8 3.49 22.56 19.76
N ALA A 9 4.69 22.09 19.43
CA ALA A 9 5.28 20.92 20.07
C ALA A 9 5.97 21.30 21.38
N TYR A 10 5.57 20.62 22.45
CA TYR A 10 6.04 20.73 23.81
C TYR A 10 6.82 19.48 24.21
N ILE A 11 8.11 19.65 24.52
CA ILE A 11 8.99 18.56 24.97
C ILE A 11 9.40 18.82 26.44
N PRO A 12 8.87 18.07 27.42
CA PRO A 12 9.19 18.25 28.83
C PRO A 12 10.50 17.56 29.23
N ALA A 13 11.65 18.25 29.09
CA ALA A 13 12.96 17.66 29.34
C ALA A 13 13.63 18.17 30.64
N ARG A 14 13.22 17.62 31.79
CA ARG A 14 13.89 17.90 33.08
C ARG A 14 15.23 17.17 33.21
N SER A 15 16.16 17.73 33.99
CA SER A 15 17.51 17.19 34.17
C SER A 15 17.62 16.11 35.25
N GLY A 16 16.79 16.19 36.31
CA GLY A 16 16.86 15.36 37.51
C GLY A 16 16.33 13.93 37.42
N SER A 17 16.77 13.15 36.41
CA SER A 17 16.40 11.73 36.29
C SER A 17 17.16 10.84 37.28
N LYS A 18 16.46 9.99 38.04
CA LYS A 18 17.04 9.07 39.04
C LYS A 18 17.56 7.75 38.46
N SER A 19 16.94 7.24 37.40
CA SER A 19 17.27 5.93 36.83
C SER A 19 18.45 5.98 35.86
N ILE A 20 18.54 7.07 35.09
CA ILE A 20 19.62 7.35 34.14
C ILE A 20 20.06 8.79 34.36
N ILE A 21 21.32 9.01 34.73
CA ILE A 21 21.90 10.35 34.88
C ILE A 21 21.85 11.06 33.53
N ASP A 22 21.41 12.32 33.52
CA ASP A 22 21.29 13.13 32.32
C ASP A 22 20.47 12.47 31.19
N LYS A 23 19.43 11.69 31.55
CA LYS A 23 18.65 10.83 30.62
C LYS A 23 18.32 11.48 29.27
N ASN A 24 17.82 12.72 29.27
CA ASN A 24 17.37 13.38 28.05
C ASN A 24 18.52 13.79 27.09
N ILE A 25 19.77 13.75 27.54
CA ILE A 25 20.94 14.06 26.71
C ILE A 25 21.97 12.91 26.66
N VAL A 26 21.61 11.73 27.17
CA VAL A 26 22.45 10.53 27.06
C VAL A 26 22.68 10.22 25.57
N ASP A 27 23.88 9.73 25.24
CA ASP A 27 24.19 9.33 23.87
C ASP A 27 23.39 8.09 23.47
N VAL A 28 22.68 8.21 22.36
CA VAL A 28 21.99 7.13 21.69
C VAL A 28 22.45 7.15 20.25
N CYS A 29 23.34 6.22 19.90
CA CYS A 29 23.90 6.05 18.56
C CYS A 29 24.47 7.35 17.95
N GLY A 30 25.25 8.10 18.75
CA GLY A 30 25.99 9.28 18.27
C GLY A 30 25.25 10.61 18.34
N LYS A 31 24.05 10.65 18.96
CA LYS A 31 23.36 11.91 19.26
C LYS A 31 22.61 11.86 20.60
N PRO A 32 22.36 13.03 21.24
CA PRO A 32 21.61 13.10 22.49
C PRO A 32 20.18 12.54 22.33
N LEU A 33 19.66 11.83 23.34
CA LEU A 33 18.33 11.23 23.31
C LEU A 33 17.22 12.18 22.84
N ILE A 34 17.19 13.42 23.36
CA ILE A 34 16.18 14.42 22.98
C ILE A 34 16.22 14.83 21.50
N ALA A 35 17.36 14.65 20.82
CA ALA A 35 17.50 15.00 19.40
C ALA A 35 16.52 14.23 18.53
N TYR A 36 16.28 12.94 18.82
CA TYR A 36 15.32 12.12 18.08
C TYR A 36 13.90 12.71 18.13
N THR A 37 13.48 13.21 19.29
CA THR A 37 12.15 13.82 19.45
C THR A 37 12.07 15.18 18.75
N ILE A 38 13.11 16.01 18.84
CA ILE A 38 13.17 17.31 18.15
C ILE A 38 13.13 17.11 16.63
N GLU A 39 13.91 16.17 16.10
CA GLU A 39 13.95 15.88 14.67
C GLU A 39 12.60 15.37 14.17
N ALA A 40 11.95 14.44 14.89
CA ALA A 40 10.62 13.96 14.53
C ALA A 40 9.57 15.08 14.53
N ALA A 41 9.60 15.97 15.54
CA ALA A 41 8.71 17.12 15.61
C ALA A 41 8.93 18.10 14.45
N LYS A 42 10.19 18.38 14.10
CA LYS A 42 10.54 19.28 12.98
C LYS A 42 10.24 18.70 11.60
N ALA A 43 10.22 17.37 11.49
CA ALA A 43 9.87 16.67 10.26
C ALA A 43 8.35 16.52 10.05
N SER A 44 7.52 16.82 11.07
CA SER A 44 6.06 16.83 10.95
C SER A 44 5.59 17.88 9.93
N LYS A 45 4.54 17.55 9.18
CA LYS A 45 3.90 18.48 8.23
C LYS A 45 3.17 19.63 8.91
N TYR A 46 2.74 19.43 10.16
CA TYR A 46 1.78 20.30 10.82
C TYR A 46 2.34 21.06 12.02
N VAL A 47 3.50 20.66 12.57
CA VAL A 47 4.15 21.37 13.68
C VAL A 47 4.70 22.71 13.21
N ASP A 48 4.28 23.80 13.87
CA ASP A 48 4.71 25.16 13.53
C ASP A 48 5.90 25.64 14.36
N ALA A 49 6.03 25.15 15.60
CA ALA A 49 7.16 25.44 16.47
C ALA A 49 7.42 24.30 17.47
N VAL A 50 8.66 24.19 17.93
CA VAL A 50 9.10 23.17 18.90
C VAL A 50 9.76 23.87 20.08
N ILE A 51 9.16 23.75 21.26
CA ILE A 51 9.70 24.24 22.53
C ILE A 51 10.09 23.07 23.41
N VAL A 52 11.31 23.11 23.93
CA VAL A 52 11.79 22.27 25.02
C VAL A 52 11.75 23.06 26.32
N SER A 53 10.97 22.57 27.28
CA SER A 53 10.99 23.12 28.64
C SER A 53 12.00 22.34 29.48
N THR A 54 13.01 23.02 29.99
CA THR A 54 14.09 22.39 30.77
C THR A 54 14.55 23.30 31.90
N ASP A 55 14.97 22.70 33.01
CA ASP A 55 15.60 23.33 34.18
C ASP A 55 17.12 23.48 34.04
N SER A 56 17.71 22.96 32.96
CA SER A 56 19.16 22.91 32.75
C SER A 56 19.63 23.82 31.62
N LEU A 57 20.56 24.73 31.94
CA LEU A 57 21.26 25.56 30.95
C LEU A 57 21.96 24.70 29.89
N ARG A 58 22.60 23.61 30.31
CA ARG A 58 23.28 22.67 29.41
C ARG A 58 22.29 22.05 28.41
N TYR A 59 21.10 21.69 28.86
CA TYR A 59 20.07 21.13 27.97
C TYR A 59 19.58 22.21 26.99
N ALA A 60 19.32 23.43 27.47
CA ALA A 60 18.89 24.54 26.63
C ALA A 60 19.92 24.86 25.52
N GLU A 61 21.22 24.81 25.82
CA GLU A 61 22.29 24.99 24.81
C GLU A 61 22.28 23.87 23.75
N ILE A 62 22.09 22.61 24.16
CA ILE A 62 21.99 21.47 23.24
C ILE A 62 20.76 21.61 22.34
N VAL A 63 19.61 21.97 22.93
CA VAL A 63 18.34 22.17 22.22
C VAL A 63 18.48 23.25 21.14
N LYS A 64 19.10 24.39 21.48
CA LYS A 64 19.36 25.47 20.51
C LYS A 64 20.22 24.99 19.34
N LYS A 65 21.24 24.16 19.60
CA LYS A 65 22.09 23.56 18.53
C LYS A 65 21.32 22.59 17.63
N LEU A 66 20.29 21.93 18.15
CA LEU A 66 19.39 21.05 17.40
C LEU A 66 18.30 21.83 16.62
N GLY A 67 18.25 23.15 16.82
CA GLY A 67 17.33 24.07 16.15
C GLY A 67 15.89 23.95 16.65
N ALA A 68 15.71 23.70 17.94
CA ALA A 68 14.45 23.90 18.65
C ALA A 68 14.61 25.02 19.69
N GLU A 69 13.49 25.52 20.22
CA GLU A 69 13.46 26.63 21.14
C GLU A 69 13.57 26.16 22.60
N ALA A 70 14.40 26.83 23.38
CA ALA A 70 14.43 26.71 24.85
C ALA A 70 14.50 28.13 25.44
N PRO A 71 13.39 28.89 25.36
CA PRO A 71 13.44 30.34 25.54
C PRO A 71 13.45 30.77 27.02
N PHE A 72 13.12 29.86 27.93
CA PHE A 72 13.16 30.06 29.38
C PHE A 72 13.79 28.86 30.07
N LEU A 73 14.26 29.06 31.29
CA LEU A 73 14.54 27.97 32.22
C LEU A 73 13.28 27.67 33.02
N ARG A 74 12.96 26.38 33.13
CA ARG A 74 11.86 25.88 33.95
C ARG A 74 12.18 26.13 35.43
N PRO A 75 11.24 26.70 36.22
CA PRO A 75 11.39 26.83 37.67
C PRO A 75 11.65 25.49 38.36
N ALA A 76 12.43 25.49 39.44
CA ALA A 76 12.88 24.28 40.12
C ALA A 76 11.71 23.48 40.72
N GLU A 77 10.68 24.15 41.21
CA GLU A 77 9.45 23.57 41.73
C GLU A 77 8.71 22.74 40.68
N LEU A 78 8.78 23.14 39.41
CA LEU A 78 8.16 22.45 38.25
C LEU A 78 9.07 21.35 37.65
N ALA A 79 10.28 21.18 38.20
CA ALA A 79 11.27 20.19 37.75
C ALA A 79 11.50 19.05 38.76
N SER A 80 10.85 19.12 39.93
CA SER A 80 10.93 18.10 40.97
C SER A 80 10.26 16.78 40.57
N ASP A 81 10.59 15.68 41.27
CA ASP A 81 9.96 14.37 41.04
C ASP A 81 8.47 14.33 41.39
N THR A 82 8.01 15.28 42.20
CA THR A 82 6.60 15.43 42.59
C THR A 82 5.86 16.48 41.77
N ALA A 83 6.53 17.13 40.81
CA ALA A 83 5.94 18.15 39.98
C ALA A 83 4.84 17.56 39.11
N VAL A 84 3.69 18.23 39.07
CA VAL A 84 2.61 17.87 38.16
C VAL A 84 3.00 18.33 36.77
N GLU A 85 3.04 17.40 35.83
CA GLU A 85 3.47 17.66 34.46
C GLU A 85 2.70 18.82 33.80
N MET A 86 1.39 18.93 34.05
CA MET A 86 0.57 20.00 33.49
C MET A 86 1.02 21.40 33.89
N ASP A 87 1.59 21.59 35.08
CA ASP A 87 2.06 22.90 35.52
C ASP A 87 3.23 23.38 34.66
N SER A 88 4.09 22.44 34.21
CA SER A 88 5.19 22.75 33.30
C SER A 88 4.70 23.15 31.89
N CYS A 89 3.59 22.56 31.44
CA CYS A 89 2.91 22.94 30.19
C CYS A 89 2.25 24.32 30.32
N GLN A 90 1.57 24.60 31.44
CA GLN A 90 0.96 25.91 31.72
C GLN A 90 2.01 27.03 31.81
N HIS A 91 3.14 26.77 32.45
CA HIS A 91 4.27 27.70 32.49
C HIS A 91 4.77 28.03 31.08
N MET A 92 4.98 27.00 30.25
CA MET A 92 5.42 27.17 28.86
C MET A 92 4.42 28.01 28.06
N MET A 93 3.14 27.65 28.08
CA MET A 93 2.12 28.38 27.31
C MET A 93 1.91 29.79 27.82
N SER A 94 2.02 30.04 29.13
CA SER A 94 1.96 31.40 29.69
C SER A 94 3.11 32.26 29.17
N TRP A 95 4.31 31.69 29.08
CA TRP A 95 5.46 32.39 28.51
C TRP A 95 5.25 32.68 27.02
N VAL A 96 4.75 31.69 26.24
CA VAL A 96 4.45 31.86 24.81
C VAL A 96 3.41 32.95 24.58
N GLU A 97 2.28 32.93 25.31
CA GLU A 97 1.22 33.94 25.21
C GLU A 97 1.72 35.37 25.51
N GLN A 98 2.75 35.51 26.35
CA GLN A 98 3.32 36.81 26.74
C GLN A 98 4.42 37.32 25.80
N ASN A 99 5.18 36.42 25.17
CA ASN A 99 6.43 36.78 24.49
C ASN A 99 6.43 36.52 22.99
N TRP A 100 5.57 35.63 22.48
CA TRP A 100 5.48 35.33 21.05
C TRP A 100 4.30 36.07 20.42
N PRO A 101 4.49 36.64 19.20
CA PRO A 101 3.42 37.38 18.54
C PRO A 101 2.30 36.47 18.03
N GLU A 102 2.57 35.19 17.82
CA GLU A 102 1.60 34.25 17.28
C GLU A 102 0.90 33.42 18.35
N LYS A 103 -0.37 33.11 18.07
CA LYS A 103 -1.18 32.24 18.93
C LYS A 103 -1.10 30.80 18.44
N TYR A 104 -1.11 29.86 19.38
CA TYR A 104 -1.11 28.43 19.11
C TYR A 104 -2.40 27.83 19.63
N ASP A 105 -3.10 27.12 18.75
CA ASP A 105 -4.41 26.55 19.02
C ASP A 105 -4.28 25.14 19.61
N LEU A 106 -3.28 24.39 19.16
CA LEU A 106 -3.02 23.02 19.57
C LEU A 106 -1.66 22.90 20.27
N VAL A 107 -1.62 22.10 21.33
CA VAL A 107 -0.39 21.73 22.03
C VAL A 107 -0.16 20.22 21.86
N LEU A 108 1.05 19.87 21.43
CA LEU A 108 1.51 18.49 21.29
C LEU A 108 2.53 18.19 22.37
N LYS A 109 2.21 17.33 23.31
CA LYS A 109 3.22 16.78 24.22
C LYS A 109 3.94 15.63 23.54
N LEU A 110 5.28 15.73 23.50
CA LEU A 110 6.17 14.70 22.99
C LEU A 110 7.18 14.34 24.08
N GLU A 111 7.07 13.13 24.64
CA GLU A 111 8.02 12.69 25.66
C GLU A 111 9.42 12.52 25.04
N PRO A 112 10.47 13.13 25.63
CA PRO A 112 11.83 12.96 25.14
C PRO A 112 12.34 11.52 25.33
N THR A 113 11.70 10.73 26.19
CA THR A 113 12.07 9.36 26.54
C THR A 113 11.53 8.31 25.57
N SER A 114 10.76 8.71 24.56
CA SER A 114 10.23 7.81 23.52
C SER A 114 10.84 8.15 22.13
N PRO A 115 12.14 7.86 21.90
CA PRO A 115 12.89 8.37 20.75
C PRO A 115 12.63 7.63 19.43
N LEU A 116 11.90 6.51 19.46
CA LEU A 116 11.58 5.75 18.25
C LEU A 116 10.40 6.34 17.47
N ARG A 117 9.76 7.39 18.02
CA ARG A 117 8.70 8.19 17.41
C ARG A 117 9.10 8.72 16.03
N THR A 118 8.12 8.78 15.15
CA THR A 118 8.28 9.34 13.80
C THR A 118 7.43 10.59 13.59
N ALA A 119 7.73 11.36 12.54
CA ALA A 119 6.89 12.46 12.10
C ALA A 119 5.47 11.98 11.74
N ASP A 120 5.34 10.77 11.19
CA ASP A 120 4.03 10.18 10.85
C ASP A 120 3.18 9.87 12.10
N ASP A 121 3.79 9.45 13.22
CA ASP A 121 3.05 9.27 14.48
C ASP A 121 2.46 10.60 14.97
N ILE A 122 3.22 11.70 14.82
CA ILE A 122 2.81 13.06 15.16
C ILE A 122 1.68 13.53 14.22
N ASP A 123 1.89 13.42 12.91
CA ASP A 123 0.95 13.85 11.89
C ASP A 123 -0.38 13.10 12.01
N GLN A 124 -0.34 11.78 12.21
CA GLN A 124 -1.54 10.96 12.36
C GLN A 124 -2.37 11.34 13.60
N ALA A 125 -1.71 11.67 14.71
CA ALA A 125 -2.40 12.10 15.92
C ALA A 125 -3.09 13.48 15.72
N ILE A 126 -2.41 14.41 15.05
CA ILE A 126 -2.95 15.74 14.68
C ILE A 126 -4.14 15.61 13.72
N GLU A 127 -4.01 14.79 12.67
CA GLU A 127 -5.07 14.55 11.71
C GLU A 127 -6.29 13.91 12.36
N THR A 128 -6.08 12.95 13.27
CA THR A 128 -7.16 12.33 14.06
C THR A 128 -7.88 13.36 14.91
N PHE A 129 -7.12 14.24 15.57
CA PHE A 129 -7.66 15.30 16.40
C PHE A 129 -8.62 16.20 15.61
N VAL A 130 -8.18 16.66 14.44
CA VAL A 130 -8.97 17.55 13.58
C VAL A 130 -10.17 16.81 12.97
N LYS A 131 -9.95 15.60 12.44
CA LYS A 131 -11.01 14.80 11.79
C LYS A 131 -12.15 14.43 12.73
N LYS A 132 -11.84 14.20 14.00
CA LYS A 132 -12.81 13.80 15.03
C LYS A 132 -13.42 14.97 15.79
N ASP A 133 -12.99 16.21 15.51
CA ASP A 133 -13.33 17.37 16.33
C ASP A 133 -13.06 17.10 17.82
N ALA A 134 -11.85 16.61 18.11
CA ALA A 134 -11.46 16.10 19.42
C ALA A 134 -11.13 17.23 20.42
N ASN A 135 -11.31 16.94 21.71
CA ASN A 135 -10.69 17.72 22.80
C ASN A 135 -9.26 17.25 23.05
N THR A 136 -9.04 15.93 22.98
CA THR A 136 -7.74 15.29 23.18
C THR A 136 -7.59 14.08 22.25
N VAL A 137 -6.38 13.87 21.74
CA VAL A 137 -5.96 12.61 21.10
C VAL A 137 -4.69 12.13 21.76
N ILE A 138 -4.67 10.87 22.19
CA ILE A 138 -3.51 10.26 22.81
C ILE A 138 -3.09 9.05 21.99
N THR A 139 -1.80 8.88 21.73
CA THR A 139 -1.31 7.67 21.08
C THR A 139 -1.31 6.48 22.03
N VAL A 140 -1.70 5.33 21.50
CA VAL A 140 -1.69 4.05 22.19
C VAL A 140 -1.13 2.98 21.28
N THR A 141 -0.58 1.93 21.88
CA THR A 141 -0.16 0.73 21.17
C THR A 141 -0.86 -0.50 21.74
N GLU A 142 -0.96 -1.58 20.96
CA GLU A 142 -1.43 -2.88 21.50
C GLU A 142 -0.48 -3.32 22.61
N ALA A 143 -1.02 -3.68 23.78
CA ALA A 143 -0.22 -4.04 24.95
C ALA A 143 0.78 -5.17 24.64
N PHE A 144 2.07 -4.96 24.97
CA PHE A 144 3.10 -5.98 24.76
C PHE A 144 2.81 -7.26 25.55
N THR A 145 2.30 -7.08 26.75
CA THR A 145 1.83 -8.15 27.63
C THR A 145 0.34 -7.96 27.87
N HIS A 146 -0.44 -9.02 27.70
CA HIS A 146 -1.87 -8.95 27.85
C HIS A 146 -2.25 -8.72 29.34
N PRO A 147 -3.09 -7.72 29.70
CA PRO A 147 -3.38 -7.34 31.09
C PRO A 147 -3.89 -8.47 32.00
N PHE A 148 -4.64 -9.43 31.47
CA PHE A 148 -5.05 -10.59 32.27
C PHE A 148 -3.93 -11.56 32.67
N TRP A 149 -2.70 -11.37 32.17
CA TRP A 149 -1.51 -12.14 32.55
C TRP A 149 -0.61 -11.40 33.54
N MET A 150 -1.08 -10.26 34.07
CA MET A 150 -0.39 -9.46 35.06
C MET A 150 -1.34 -9.12 36.21
N ASN A 151 -0.81 -9.07 37.42
CA ASN A 151 -1.55 -8.69 38.63
C ASN A 151 -0.56 -8.21 39.69
N THR A 152 -1.06 -7.65 40.79
CA THR A 152 -0.25 -7.30 41.95
C THR A 152 0.06 -8.56 42.77
N LEU A 153 1.25 -8.60 43.38
CA LEU A 153 1.59 -9.60 44.39
C LEU A 153 1.24 -9.06 45.78
N ASP A 154 0.72 -9.92 46.65
CA ASP A 154 0.58 -9.61 48.07
C ASP A 154 1.94 -9.64 48.79
N ASP A 155 1.95 -9.28 50.07
CA ASP A 155 3.17 -9.28 50.90
C ASP A 155 3.80 -10.69 51.03
N GLN A 156 3.01 -11.74 50.82
CA GLN A 156 3.46 -13.14 50.85
C GLN A 156 4.01 -13.61 49.50
N LYS A 157 3.88 -12.79 48.45
CA LYS A 157 4.21 -13.15 47.05
C LYS A 157 3.45 -14.38 46.57
N SER A 158 2.21 -14.53 47.02
CA SER A 158 1.35 -15.66 46.64
C SER A 158 0.93 -15.56 45.16
N MET A 159 0.84 -16.73 44.51
CA MET A 159 0.28 -16.88 43.16
C MET A 159 -1.19 -17.31 43.18
N ASP A 160 -1.77 -17.49 44.37
CA ASP A 160 -3.16 -17.87 44.52
C ASP A 160 -4.07 -16.79 43.93
N ASN A 161 -4.98 -17.19 43.02
CA ASN A 161 -5.88 -16.30 42.29
C ASN A 161 -5.18 -15.17 41.50
N PHE A 162 -3.87 -15.27 41.23
CA PHE A 162 -3.13 -14.26 40.47
C PHE A 162 -3.70 -14.04 39.06
N ILE A 163 -4.16 -15.13 38.43
CA ILE A 163 -4.88 -15.13 37.15
C ILE A 163 -6.31 -15.61 37.38
N ALA A 164 -7.29 -14.89 36.80
CA ALA A 164 -8.70 -15.28 36.89
C ALA A 164 -8.98 -16.63 36.20
N GLU A 165 -9.84 -17.46 36.80
CA GLU A 165 -10.14 -18.82 36.30
C GLU A 165 -10.69 -18.85 34.87
N ASP A 166 -11.49 -17.86 34.48
CA ASP A 166 -12.05 -17.76 33.13
C ASP A 166 -11.01 -17.36 32.06
N VAL A 167 -9.87 -16.81 32.48
CA VAL A 167 -8.73 -16.48 31.61
C VAL A 167 -7.85 -17.70 31.41
N LYS A 168 -7.62 -18.52 32.46
CA LYS A 168 -6.74 -19.71 32.41
C LYS A 168 -7.13 -20.72 31.32
N ARG A 169 -8.40 -20.72 30.91
CA ARG A 169 -8.95 -21.65 29.90
C ARG A 169 -9.08 -21.04 28.50
N LYS A 170 -8.65 -19.80 28.29
CA LYS A 170 -8.70 -19.09 27.01
C LYS A 170 -7.31 -19.00 26.40
N ASN A 171 -7.19 -19.23 25.10
CA ASN A 171 -5.97 -18.89 24.37
C ASN A 171 -5.94 -17.37 24.07
N ARG A 172 -4.77 -16.83 23.71
CA ARG A 172 -4.59 -15.39 23.45
C ARG A 172 -5.58 -14.86 22.40
N GLN A 173 -5.91 -15.66 21.40
CA GLN A 173 -6.83 -15.28 20.31
C GLN A 173 -8.29 -15.12 20.79
N GLN A 174 -8.65 -15.70 21.93
CA GLN A 174 -9.97 -15.59 22.56
C GLN A 174 -10.06 -14.43 23.56
N LEU A 175 -8.95 -13.75 23.86
CA LEU A 175 -8.93 -12.62 24.76
C LEU A 175 -9.12 -11.31 23.98
N PRO A 176 -9.75 -10.28 24.59
CA PRO A 176 -9.91 -8.99 23.93
C PRO A 176 -8.56 -8.30 23.75
N ILE A 177 -8.47 -7.46 22.72
CA ILE A 177 -7.27 -6.65 22.47
C ILE A 177 -7.25 -5.50 23.47
N TYR A 178 -6.14 -5.39 24.20
CA TYR A 178 -5.89 -4.28 25.11
C TYR A 178 -4.84 -3.35 24.53
N TYR A 179 -5.01 -2.07 24.82
CA TYR A 179 -4.07 -1.02 24.44
C TYR A 179 -3.42 -0.42 25.69
N GLN A 180 -2.18 -0.01 25.56
CA GLN A 180 -1.42 0.70 26.58
C GLN A 180 -1.00 2.08 26.06
N LEU A 181 -0.81 3.03 26.98
CA LEU A 181 -0.19 4.32 26.65
C LEU A 181 1.26 4.07 26.19
N ASP A 182 1.68 4.78 25.15
CA ASP A 182 3.01 4.60 24.54
C ASP A 182 3.96 5.81 24.71
N GLY A 183 3.48 6.92 25.29
CA GLY A 183 4.26 8.13 25.51
C GLY A 183 4.62 8.89 24.22
N LEU A 184 4.12 8.47 23.06
CA LEU A 184 4.53 9.09 21.79
C LEU A 184 3.92 10.48 21.66
N VAL A 185 2.62 10.64 21.56
CA VAL A 185 2.00 11.92 21.22
C VAL A 185 0.71 12.12 22.00
N HIS A 186 0.63 13.23 22.74
CA HIS A 186 -0.66 13.74 23.23
C HIS A 186 -0.96 15.05 22.51
N VAL A 187 -2.13 15.13 21.88
CA VAL A 187 -2.64 16.32 21.19
C VAL A 187 -3.82 16.85 22.00
N ALA A 188 -3.85 18.15 22.28
CA ALA A 188 -5.00 18.81 22.86
C ALA A 188 -5.15 20.23 22.34
N SER A 189 -6.36 20.78 22.36
CA SER A 189 -6.51 22.23 22.20
C SER A 189 -5.95 22.95 23.43
N TRP A 190 -5.31 24.10 23.21
CA TRP A 190 -4.82 24.90 24.32
C TRP A 190 -5.95 25.36 25.24
N GLU A 191 -7.10 25.73 24.67
CA GLU A 191 -8.30 26.09 25.43
C GLU A 191 -8.72 24.99 26.41
N PHE A 192 -8.75 23.74 25.96
CA PHE A 192 -9.07 22.59 26.80
C PHE A 192 -8.04 22.40 27.92
N LEU A 193 -6.74 22.42 27.60
CA LEU A 193 -5.68 22.26 28.61
C LEU A 193 -5.69 23.39 29.65
N LYS A 194 -5.97 24.62 29.23
CA LYS A 194 -6.05 25.80 30.10
C LYS A 194 -7.18 25.67 31.11
N GLN A 195 -8.34 25.19 30.67
CA GLN A 195 -9.53 25.01 31.52
C GLN A 195 -9.43 23.79 32.42
N HIS A 196 -9.04 22.63 31.88
CA HIS A 196 -9.19 21.34 32.56
C HIS A 196 -7.92 20.79 33.18
N LYS A 197 -6.75 21.32 32.82
CA LYS A 197 -5.44 20.91 33.36
C LYS A 197 -5.19 19.39 33.30
N THR A 198 -5.58 18.75 32.20
CA THR A 198 -5.37 17.31 31.99
C THR A 198 -5.21 17.01 30.50
N TRP A 199 -4.45 15.97 30.16
CA TRP A 199 -4.41 15.40 28.80
C TRP A 199 -5.55 14.42 28.53
N PHE A 200 -6.27 13.99 29.57
CA PHE A 200 -7.29 12.94 29.49
C PHE A 200 -8.69 13.56 29.58
N ALA A 201 -9.27 13.94 28.45
CA ALA A 201 -10.65 14.41 28.42
C ALA A 201 -11.64 13.27 28.67
N THR A 202 -12.77 13.58 29.31
CA THR A 202 -13.89 12.65 29.52
C THR A 202 -14.87 12.64 28.34
N GLU A 203 -14.78 13.62 27.45
CA GLU A 203 -15.59 13.76 26.24
C GLU A 203 -14.72 14.15 25.06
N LYS A 204 -15.08 13.69 23.85
CA LYS A 204 -14.32 13.92 22.62
C LYS A 204 -12.83 13.55 22.75
N SER A 205 -12.54 12.51 23.51
CA SER A 205 -11.19 11.94 23.71
C SER A 205 -11.05 10.69 22.85
N TYR A 206 -10.01 10.65 22.01
CA TYR A 206 -9.79 9.54 21.08
C TYR A 206 -8.36 9.03 21.13
N ALA A 207 -8.17 7.79 20.70
CA ALA A 207 -6.85 7.19 20.56
C ALA A 207 -6.35 7.25 19.11
N SER A 208 -5.04 7.45 18.93
CA SER A 208 -4.33 7.18 17.67
C SER A 208 -3.46 5.94 17.87
N ILE A 209 -3.50 4.97 16.95
CA ILE A 209 -2.81 3.69 17.17
C ILE A 209 -1.41 3.70 16.54
N SER A 210 -0.38 3.70 17.38
CA SER A 210 1.01 3.62 16.97
C SER A 210 1.52 2.17 16.90
N PRO A 211 2.58 1.88 16.12
CA PRO A 211 3.17 0.55 16.08
C PRO A 211 3.93 0.24 17.37
N ASN A 212 3.88 -1.02 17.83
CA ASN A 212 4.68 -1.49 18.96
C ASN A 212 6.19 -1.22 18.79
N ALA A 213 6.70 -1.25 17.57
CA ALA A 213 8.10 -0.95 17.28
C ALA A 213 8.51 0.51 17.59
N HIS A 214 7.56 1.43 17.75
CA HIS A 214 7.82 2.83 18.10
C HIS A 214 7.61 3.08 19.60
N ALA A 215 6.74 2.28 20.23
CA ALA A 215 6.25 2.46 21.60
C ALA A 215 7.22 1.93 22.68
N VAL A 216 8.46 2.40 22.68
CA VAL A 216 9.45 2.10 23.72
C VAL A 216 9.77 3.37 24.50
N ASP A 217 9.27 3.42 25.74
CA ASP A 217 9.60 4.49 26.69
C ASP A 217 10.82 4.12 27.55
N ILE A 218 11.76 5.05 27.68
CA ILE A 218 13.02 4.82 28.40
C ILE A 218 12.85 5.22 29.86
N ASP A 219 12.50 4.22 30.68
CA ASP A 219 12.46 4.35 32.14
C ASP A 219 13.74 3.91 32.84
N GLY A 220 14.50 3.00 32.23
CA GLY A 220 15.72 2.46 32.82
C GLY A 220 16.75 1.97 31.79
N PRO A 221 17.88 1.44 32.26
CA PRO A 221 19.00 1.04 31.40
C PRO A 221 18.63 -0.02 30.35
N THR A 222 17.73 -0.95 30.68
CA THR A 222 17.31 -2.00 29.76
C THR A 222 16.60 -1.45 28.53
N GLN A 223 15.66 -0.51 28.72
CA GLN A 223 14.95 0.15 27.62
C GLN A 223 15.90 1.03 26.80
N LEU A 224 16.87 1.69 27.45
CA LEU A 224 17.89 2.47 26.75
C LEU A 224 18.72 1.61 25.79
N GLU A 225 19.18 0.43 26.25
CA GLU A 225 19.94 -0.49 25.38
C GLU A 225 19.08 -1.08 24.26
N LEU A 226 17.82 -1.43 24.55
CA LEU A 226 16.88 -1.88 23.52
C LEU A 226 16.70 -0.82 22.41
N VAL A 227 16.52 0.44 22.80
CA VAL A 227 16.40 1.55 21.84
C VAL A 227 17.67 1.71 21.01
N LYS A 228 18.86 1.64 21.62
CA LYS A 228 20.14 1.71 20.89
C LYS A 228 20.26 0.59 19.87
N ILE A 229 19.87 -0.64 20.23
CA ILE A 229 19.88 -1.78 19.30
C ILE A 229 18.94 -1.51 18.12
N ILE A 230 17.70 -1.10 18.38
CA ILE A 230 16.71 -0.80 17.33
C ILE A 230 17.23 0.29 16.40
N ILE A 231 17.78 1.38 16.93
CA ILE A 231 18.32 2.49 16.13
C ILE A 231 19.55 2.05 15.33
N SER A 232 20.48 1.27 15.93
CA SER A 232 21.63 0.73 15.21
C SER A 232 21.20 -0.15 14.04
N GLN A 233 20.20 -1.02 14.26
CA GLN A 233 19.66 -1.89 13.21
C GLN A 233 18.93 -1.10 12.11
N ARG A 234 18.22 -0.02 12.46
CA ARG A 234 17.64 0.95 11.51
C ARG A 234 18.72 1.57 10.61
N ASN A 235 19.83 2.00 11.21
CA ASN A 235 20.94 2.62 10.49
C ASN A 235 21.66 1.63 9.56
N GLU A 236 21.76 0.37 9.96
CA GLU A 236 22.45 -0.69 9.20
C GLU A 236 21.56 -1.40 8.16
N GLN A 237 20.26 -1.08 8.08
CA GLN A 237 19.27 -1.73 7.18
C GLN A 237 19.18 -3.27 7.32
N LYS A 238 19.63 -3.85 8.43
CA LYS A 238 19.69 -5.32 8.62
C LYS A 238 18.36 -5.98 8.99
N HIS A 239 17.38 -5.19 9.40
CA HIS A 239 16.04 -5.62 9.82
C HIS A 239 14.98 -4.68 9.24
N PRO A 240 14.45 -4.96 8.03
CA PRO A 240 13.49 -4.08 7.35
C PRO A 240 12.22 -3.83 8.17
N GLU A 241 11.82 -4.77 9.02
CA GLU A 241 10.69 -4.67 9.95
C GLU A 241 10.88 -3.64 11.08
N LEU A 242 12.13 -3.27 11.37
CA LEU A 242 12.47 -2.24 12.35
C LEU A 242 12.80 -0.89 11.69
N ALA A 243 12.90 -0.81 10.36
CA ALA A 243 13.24 0.40 9.63
C ALA A 243 12.18 1.52 9.80
N LEU A 244 12.62 2.78 9.83
CA LEU A 244 11.70 3.93 9.73
C LEU A 244 10.99 3.86 8.36
N PRO A 245 9.66 4.03 8.31
CA PRO A 245 8.98 4.15 7.03
C PRO A 245 9.57 5.36 6.29
N LYS A 246 10.12 5.13 5.09
CA LYS A 246 10.36 6.23 4.16
C LYS A 246 8.99 6.73 3.74
N GLY A 247 8.83 8.06 3.76
CA GLY A 247 7.56 8.73 3.47
C GLY A 247 6.86 8.13 2.26
N GLU A 248 5.54 7.98 2.41
CA GLU A 248 4.59 7.30 1.54
C GLU A 248 4.43 5.79 1.79
N GLU A 249 3.74 5.43 2.87
CA GLU A 249 2.78 4.33 2.82
C GLU A 249 1.75 4.50 3.95
N LYS A 250 0.54 4.94 3.56
CA LYS A 250 -0.60 5.15 4.44
C LYS A 250 -0.93 3.85 5.20
N LYS A 251 -1.01 3.90 6.53
CA LYS A 251 -1.52 2.80 7.37
C LYS A 251 -2.98 2.52 7.05
N GLU A 252 -3.18 1.60 6.13
CA GLU A 252 -4.42 0.88 5.93
C GLU A 252 -4.53 -0.24 7.00
N MET A 253 -5.74 -0.47 7.53
CA MET A 253 -6.03 -1.37 8.67
C MET A 253 -5.32 -2.73 8.52
N ALA A 254 -5.01 -3.44 9.61
CA ALA A 254 -4.30 -4.73 9.55
C ALA A 254 -4.95 -5.78 8.60
N GLY A 255 -6.28 -5.73 8.40
CA GLY A 255 -6.97 -6.50 7.36
C GLY A 255 -6.61 -6.05 5.93
N THR A 256 -6.39 -4.77 5.74
CA THR A 256 -5.95 -4.17 4.48
C THR A 256 -4.47 -4.43 4.17
N LYS A 257 -3.57 -4.55 5.16
CA LYS A 257 -2.19 -5.04 4.91
C LYS A 257 -2.17 -6.48 4.39
N ALA A 258 -3.03 -7.36 4.93
CA ALA A 258 -3.17 -8.72 4.43
C ALA A 258 -3.70 -8.71 2.98
N VAL A 259 -4.75 -7.93 2.69
CA VAL A 259 -5.29 -7.79 1.33
C VAL A 259 -4.26 -7.21 0.36
N HIS A 260 -3.55 -6.14 0.72
CA HIS A 260 -2.49 -5.56 -0.10
C HIS A 260 -1.36 -6.53 -0.35
N SER A 261 -0.96 -7.32 0.66
CA SER A 261 0.07 -8.34 0.47
C SER A 261 -0.33 -9.40 -0.57
N LEU A 262 -1.63 -9.75 -0.66
CA LEU A 262 -2.12 -10.69 -1.67
C LEU A 262 -2.02 -10.14 -3.08
N PHE A 263 -2.19 -8.82 -3.26
CA PHE A 263 -2.14 -8.14 -4.55
C PHE A 263 -0.79 -7.49 -4.86
N ASN A 264 0.19 -7.58 -3.96
CA ASN A 264 1.50 -6.95 -4.10
C ASN A 264 2.34 -7.67 -5.18
N LEU A 265 2.81 -6.90 -6.16
CA LEU A 265 3.68 -7.36 -7.25
C LEU A 265 5.05 -6.66 -7.24
N THR A 266 5.45 -6.06 -6.12
CA THR A 266 6.74 -5.37 -5.96
C THR A 266 7.89 -6.25 -6.41
N GLY A 267 8.69 -5.73 -7.36
CA GLY A 267 9.87 -6.41 -7.90
C GLY A 267 9.55 -7.57 -8.86
N LYS A 268 8.29 -7.82 -9.18
CA LYS A 268 7.87 -8.79 -10.20
C LYS A 268 8.02 -8.20 -11.59
N VAL A 269 8.36 -9.03 -12.56
CA VAL A 269 8.44 -8.64 -13.97
C VAL A 269 7.25 -9.21 -14.73
N VAL A 270 6.44 -8.33 -15.32
CA VAL A 270 5.20 -8.68 -16.02
C VAL A 270 5.30 -8.29 -17.49
N ILE A 271 5.15 -9.29 -18.37
CA ILE A 271 5.05 -9.08 -19.82
C ILE A 271 3.59 -8.94 -20.19
N ILE A 272 3.25 -7.91 -20.97
CA ILE A 272 1.92 -7.74 -21.54
C ILE A 272 2.06 -7.61 -23.05
N THR A 273 1.47 -8.55 -23.81
CA THR A 273 1.47 -8.47 -25.28
C THR A 273 0.30 -7.59 -25.76
N GLY A 274 0.48 -6.81 -26.82
CA GLY A 274 -0.52 -5.81 -27.26
C GLY A 274 -0.75 -4.72 -26.20
N ALA A 275 0.29 -4.41 -25.42
CA ALA A 275 0.19 -3.54 -24.25
C ALA A 275 -0.06 -2.08 -24.60
N ALA A 276 0.39 -1.61 -25.77
CA ALA A 276 0.18 -0.23 -26.19
C ALA A 276 -1.28 0.05 -26.64
N GLY A 277 -2.11 -0.99 -26.71
CA GLY A 277 -3.55 -0.90 -27.02
C GLY A 277 -4.41 -0.39 -25.87
N LEU A 278 -5.71 -0.15 -26.17
CA LEU A 278 -6.69 0.46 -25.27
C LEU A 278 -6.76 -0.20 -23.87
N ILE A 279 -6.95 -1.52 -23.84
CA ILE A 279 -7.09 -2.28 -22.59
C ILE A 279 -5.71 -2.66 -22.04
N GLY A 280 -4.74 -2.95 -22.91
CA GLY A 280 -3.35 -3.24 -22.53
C GLY A 280 -2.75 -2.16 -21.63
N MET A 281 -3.00 -0.89 -21.94
CA MET A 281 -2.56 0.23 -21.10
C MET A 281 -3.23 0.25 -19.73
N GLN A 282 -4.51 -0.12 -19.63
CA GLN A 282 -5.21 -0.21 -18.34
C GLN A 282 -4.62 -1.33 -17.46
N TYR A 283 -4.22 -2.43 -18.09
CA TYR A 283 -3.51 -3.54 -17.43
C TYR A 283 -2.12 -3.13 -16.96
N ALA A 284 -1.34 -2.47 -17.82
CA ALA A 284 -0.03 -1.95 -17.46
C ALA A 284 -0.12 -0.98 -16.27
N GLU A 285 -1.09 -0.06 -16.28
CA GLU A 285 -1.33 0.88 -15.18
C GLU A 285 -1.54 0.15 -13.85
N ILE A 286 -2.55 -0.74 -13.75
CA ILE A 286 -2.87 -1.37 -12.46
C ILE A 286 -1.76 -2.30 -11.94
N LEU A 287 -1.05 -2.98 -12.84
CA LEU A 287 0.05 -3.87 -12.45
C LEU A 287 1.28 -3.08 -12.02
N SER A 288 1.55 -1.92 -12.64
CA SER A 288 2.60 -1.00 -12.18
C SER A 288 2.23 -0.31 -10.86
N ASP A 289 0.96 0.06 -10.65
CA ASP A 289 0.45 0.62 -9.39
C ASP A 289 0.57 -0.41 -8.24
N ALA A 290 0.61 -1.72 -8.57
CA ALA A 290 0.88 -2.81 -7.63
C ALA A 290 2.39 -3.13 -7.42
N GLY A 291 3.29 -2.33 -8.00
CA GLY A 291 4.74 -2.42 -7.82
C GLY A 291 5.50 -3.25 -8.86
N ALA A 292 4.83 -3.74 -9.90
CA ALA A 292 5.46 -4.60 -10.90
C ALA A 292 6.24 -3.80 -11.97
N HIS A 293 7.41 -4.30 -12.37
CA HIS A 293 8.07 -3.86 -13.59
C HIS A 293 7.29 -4.36 -14.80
N ILE A 294 6.95 -3.45 -15.72
CA ILE A 294 6.10 -3.76 -16.87
C ILE A 294 6.92 -3.82 -18.15
N VAL A 295 6.79 -4.91 -18.90
CA VAL A 295 7.26 -4.99 -20.28
C VAL A 295 6.09 -4.74 -21.20
N ILE A 296 6.14 -3.59 -21.88
CA ILE A 296 5.18 -3.18 -22.90
C ILE A 296 5.62 -3.83 -24.22
N ALA A 297 4.97 -4.94 -24.58
CA ALA A 297 5.27 -5.70 -25.79
C ALA A 297 4.22 -5.45 -26.88
N ASP A 298 4.63 -4.91 -28.02
CA ASP A 298 3.73 -4.58 -29.13
C ASP A 298 4.49 -4.53 -30.47
N ILE A 299 3.79 -4.33 -31.60
CA ILE A 299 4.33 -4.57 -32.95
C ILE A 299 5.26 -3.47 -33.48
N LYS A 300 5.39 -2.33 -32.79
CA LYS A 300 6.27 -1.21 -33.19
C LYS A 300 7.06 -0.69 -32.00
N GLN A 301 8.38 -0.53 -32.15
CA GLN A 301 9.22 -0.07 -31.04
C GLN A 301 8.81 1.32 -30.53
N GLU A 302 8.43 2.26 -31.41
CA GLU A 302 8.15 3.64 -31.02
C GLU A 302 6.91 3.75 -30.12
N ILE A 303 5.85 2.97 -30.39
CA ILE A 303 4.64 2.97 -29.57
C ILE A 303 4.90 2.27 -28.22
N CYS A 304 5.76 1.26 -28.21
CA CYS A 304 6.16 0.57 -26.99
C CYS A 304 6.94 1.50 -26.06
N ASP A 305 7.89 2.26 -26.61
CA ASP A 305 8.72 3.19 -25.84
C ASP A 305 7.88 4.33 -25.26
N ALA A 306 7.00 4.94 -26.06
CA ALA A 306 6.10 6.00 -25.60
C ALA A 306 5.15 5.50 -24.48
N ALA A 307 4.62 4.29 -24.63
CA ALA A 307 3.76 3.68 -23.61
C ALA A 307 4.55 3.32 -22.34
N ALA A 308 5.76 2.79 -22.46
CA ALA A 308 6.63 2.49 -21.32
C ALA A 308 7.00 3.75 -20.55
N GLU A 309 7.38 4.83 -21.25
CA GLU A 309 7.67 6.12 -20.62
C GLU A 309 6.47 6.63 -19.83
N LYS A 310 5.26 6.57 -20.41
CA LYS A 310 4.03 6.98 -19.73
C LYS A 310 3.76 6.19 -18.45
N ILE A 311 3.99 4.87 -18.47
CA ILE A 311 3.80 4.01 -17.29
C ILE A 311 4.85 4.34 -16.21
N THR A 312 6.10 4.55 -16.60
CA THR A 312 7.17 4.90 -15.66
C THR A 312 6.97 6.28 -15.04
N GLN A 313 6.59 7.29 -15.82
CA GLN A 313 6.29 8.63 -15.31
C GLN A 313 5.10 8.61 -14.33
N ARG A 314 4.10 7.77 -14.58
CA ARG A 314 2.91 7.65 -13.73
C ARG A 314 3.19 6.95 -12.40
N SER A 315 3.82 5.78 -12.45
CA SER A 315 3.93 4.87 -11.30
C SER A 315 5.25 5.03 -10.53
N GLY A 316 6.26 5.68 -11.12
CA GLY A 316 7.64 5.63 -10.63
C GLY A 316 8.31 4.27 -10.82
N ILE A 317 7.61 3.27 -11.34
CA ILE A 317 8.13 1.93 -11.57
C ILE A 317 8.65 1.81 -13.00
N LYS A 318 9.82 1.19 -13.14
CA LYS A 318 10.45 0.96 -14.43
C LYS A 318 9.57 0.11 -15.34
N ALA A 319 9.35 0.62 -16.55
CA ALA A 319 8.74 -0.11 -17.66
C ALA A 319 9.72 -0.16 -18.86
N LEU A 320 9.61 -1.23 -19.66
CA LEU A 320 10.46 -1.47 -20.83
C LEU A 320 9.59 -1.65 -22.07
N GLY A 321 9.79 -0.82 -23.09
CA GLY A 321 9.18 -0.98 -24.41
C GLY A 321 9.94 -2.02 -25.24
N VAL A 322 9.24 -3.04 -25.76
CA VAL A 322 9.83 -4.08 -26.60
C VAL A 322 8.98 -4.32 -27.84
N GLU A 323 9.57 -4.13 -29.02
CA GLU A 323 8.96 -4.58 -30.27
C GLU A 323 8.92 -6.11 -30.33
N VAL A 324 7.75 -6.65 -30.61
CA VAL A 324 7.56 -8.09 -30.79
C VAL A 324 6.39 -8.39 -31.74
N ASP A 325 6.65 -9.24 -32.72
CA ASP A 325 5.61 -9.95 -33.45
C ASP A 325 5.41 -11.34 -32.84
N ILE A 326 4.33 -11.51 -32.09
CA ILE A 326 4.05 -12.76 -31.39
C ILE A 326 3.71 -13.92 -32.33
N SER A 327 3.44 -13.68 -33.61
CA SER A 327 3.21 -14.74 -34.60
C SER A 327 4.52 -15.43 -35.04
N HIS A 328 5.68 -14.89 -34.64
CA HIS A 328 7.02 -15.37 -34.99
C HIS A 328 7.82 -15.80 -33.75
N GLU A 329 8.23 -17.08 -33.71
CA GLU A 329 8.95 -17.68 -32.58
C GLU A 329 10.26 -16.95 -32.25
N GLU A 330 11.06 -16.61 -33.27
CA GLU A 330 12.31 -15.88 -33.08
C GLU A 330 12.10 -14.47 -32.50
N SER A 331 10.99 -13.81 -32.83
CA SER A 331 10.69 -12.49 -32.28
C SER A 331 10.40 -12.56 -30.79
N VAL A 332 9.64 -13.58 -30.36
CA VAL A 332 9.35 -13.83 -28.94
C VAL A 332 10.62 -14.23 -28.19
N GLN A 333 11.53 -15.00 -28.81
CA GLN A 333 12.82 -15.33 -28.21
C GLN A 333 13.69 -14.08 -27.99
N ARG A 334 13.80 -13.19 -28.99
CA ARG A 334 14.54 -11.91 -28.85
C ARG A 334 13.96 -11.04 -27.73
N MET A 335 12.63 -10.99 -27.60
CA MET A 335 11.97 -10.32 -26.48
C MET A 335 12.41 -10.93 -25.14
N LEU A 336 12.37 -12.26 -24.99
CA LEU A 336 12.81 -12.93 -23.77
C LEU A 336 14.28 -12.65 -23.45
N ASP A 337 15.16 -12.67 -24.44
CA ASP A 337 16.60 -12.41 -24.26
C ASP A 337 16.84 -10.99 -23.74
N ARG A 338 16.13 -10.00 -24.32
CA ARG A 338 16.18 -8.60 -23.88
C ARG A 338 15.69 -8.44 -22.44
N ILE A 339 14.57 -9.07 -22.09
CA ILE A 339 13.98 -9.01 -20.73
C ILE A 339 14.89 -9.70 -19.72
N SER A 340 15.45 -10.86 -20.07
CA SER A 340 16.37 -11.61 -19.22
C SER A 340 17.65 -10.81 -18.94
N LYS A 341 18.17 -10.07 -19.92
CA LYS A 341 19.31 -9.17 -19.73
C LYS A 341 18.98 -7.98 -18.83
N GLU A 342 17.79 -7.40 -18.98
CA GLU A 342 17.40 -6.18 -18.27
C GLU A 342 16.97 -6.44 -16.82
N PHE A 343 16.20 -7.50 -16.57
CA PHE A 343 15.57 -7.76 -15.28
C PHE A 343 15.98 -9.08 -14.64
N GLY A 344 16.59 -10.01 -15.40
CA GLY A 344 17.05 -11.30 -14.88
C GLY A 344 15.94 -12.30 -14.51
N ARG A 345 14.67 -11.97 -14.76
CA ARG A 345 13.51 -12.79 -14.38
C ARG A 345 12.26 -12.45 -15.21
N VAL A 346 11.29 -13.37 -15.21
CA VAL A 346 9.92 -13.14 -15.71
C VAL A 346 8.95 -13.83 -14.77
N ASP A 347 8.05 -13.08 -14.14
CA ASP A 347 7.10 -13.62 -13.15
C ASP A 347 5.70 -13.82 -13.73
N VAL A 348 5.26 -12.92 -14.62
CA VAL A 348 3.91 -12.97 -15.21
C VAL A 348 3.95 -12.73 -16.71
N LEU A 349 3.19 -13.51 -17.47
CA LEU A 349 2.90 -13.29 -18.88
C LEU A 349 1.39 -13.04 -19.04
N VAL A 350 1.03 -11.89 -19.61
CA VAL A 350 -0.34 -11.55 -20.00
C VAL A 350 -0.42 -11.58 -21.53
N ASN A 351 -1.02 -12.63 -22.05
CA ASN A 351 -1.30 -12.80 -23.48
C ASN A 351 -2.56 -12.00 -23.86
N ASN A 352 -2.38 -10.74 -24.23
CA ASN A 352 -3.47 -9.79 -24.49
C ASN A 352 -3.61 -9.38 -25.98
N ALA A 353 -2.54 -9.51 -26.78
CA ALA A 353 -2.55 -9.10 -28.18
C ALA A 353 -3.68 -9.74 -29.01
N VAL A 354 -4.20 -8.96 -29.96
CA VAL A 354 -5.25 -9.37 -30.88
C VAL A 354 -5.05 -8.72 -32.23
N ALA A 355 -5.24 -9.47 -33.32
CA ALA A 355 -5.24 -8.94 -34.67
C ALA A 355 -6.65 -8.52 -35.11
N ARG A 356 -6.73 -7.41 -35.86
CA ARG A 356 -7.94 -6.91 -36.53
C ARG A 356 -7.57 -6.46 -37.94
N PRO A 357 -7.54 -7.36 -38.93
CA PRO A 357 -7.20 -7.05 -40.32
C PRO A 357 -8.29 -6.22 -41.02
N GLN A 358 -8.04 -5.86 -42.28
CA GLN A 358 -8.88 -4.92 -43.05
C GLN A 358 -10.33 -5.38 -43.18
N PHE A 359 -10.57 -6.67 -43.42
CA PHE A 359 -11.91 -7.21 -43.70
C PHE A 359 -12.54 -7.89 -42.47
N TYR A 360 -12.07 -7.52 -41.27
CA TYR A 360 -12.45 -8.14 -40.00
C TYR A 360 -13.96 -8.15 -39.69
N PHE A 361 -14.74 -7.25 -40.28
CA PHE A 361 -16.19 -7.16 -40.07
C PHE A 361 -17.03 -7.59 -41.27
N LYS A 362 -16.47 -8.36 -42.21
CA LYS A 362 -17.20 -8.92 -43.35
C LYS A 362 -18.16 -10.05 -42.93
N PRO A 363 -19.26 -10.29 -43.69
CA PRO A 363 -20.06 -11.49 -43.57
C PRO A 363 -19.20 -12.76 -43.62
N PHE A 364 -19.67 -13.84 -43.00
CA PHE A 364 -18.90 -15.07 -42.90
C PHE A 364 -18.52 -15.64 -44.26
N GLU A 365 -19.45 -15.60 -45.22
CA GLU A 365 -19.28 -16.11 -46.59
C GLU A 365 -18.30 -15.27 -47.42
N GLU A 366 -18.05 -14.03 -47.03
CA GLU A 366 -17.13 -13.09 -47.69
C GLU A 366 -15.80 -12.96 -46.93
N TYR A 367 -15.64 -13.62 -45.78
CA TYR A 367 -14.48 -13.44 -44.91
C TYR A 367 -13.23 -14.08 -45.55
N PRO A 368 -12.17 -13.31 -45.87
CA PRO A 368 -11.01 -13.86 -46.55
C PRO A 368 -10.24 -14.87 -45.70
N VAL A 369 -9.76 -15.95 -46.33
CA VAL A 369 -8.93 -16.96 -45.66
C VAL A 369 -7.63 -16.35 -45.13
N ASP A 370 -7.03 -15.40 -45.84
CA ASP A 370 -5.80 -14.74 -45.37
C ASP A 370 -6.03 -13.92 -44.08
N ASP A 371 -7.16 -13.23 -43.98
CA ASP A 371 -7.57 -12.53 -42.76
C ASP A 371 -7.86 -13.54 -41.62
N TRP A 372 -8.39 -14.72 -41.95
CA TRP A 372 -8.60 -15.80 -40.99
C TRP A 372 -7.27 -16.29 -40.44
N GLU A 373 -6.33 -16.64 -41.32
CA GLU A 373 -4.99 -17.10 -40.95
C GLU A 373 -4.21 -16.02 -40.17
N MET A 374 -4.35 -14.74 -40.54
CA MET A 374 -3.74 -13.64 -39.78
C MET A 374 -4.30 -13.57 -38.36
N VAL A 375 -5.63 -13.65 -38.18
CA VAL A 375 -6.23 -13.62 -36.84
C VAL A 375 -5.83 -14.84 -36.02
N MET A 376 -5.83 -16.04 -36.62
CA MET A 376 -5.40 -17.27 -35.93
C MET A 376 -3.92 -17.26 -35.56
N SER A 377 -3.07 -16.72 -36.42
CA SER A 377 -1.61 -16.65 -36.22
C SER A 377 -1.24 -15.78 -35.01
N VAL A 378 -2.00 -14.71 -34.76
CA VAL A 378 -1.80 -13.82 -33.60
C VAL A 378 -2.59 -14.32 -32.38
N ASN A 379 -3.91 -14.51 -32.51
CA ASN A 379 -4.80 -14.71 -31.37
C ASN A 379 -4.67 -16.08 -30.70
N LEU A 380 -4.24 -17.12 -31.43
CA LEU A 380 -4.10 -18.46 -30.88
C LEU A 380 -2.67 -18.97 -30.99
N ARG A 381 -2.08 -18.96 -32.19
CA ARG A 381 -0.69 -19.42 -32.37
C ARG A 381 0.29 -18.51 -31.62
N GLY A 382 0.09 -17.20 -31.63
CA GLY A 382 0.93 -16.26 -30.88
C GLY A 382 0.86 -16.47 -29.36
N VAL A 383 -0.34 -16.76 -28.83
CA VAL A 383 -0.53 -17.16 -27.42
C VAL A 383 0.25 -18.44 -27.12
N PHE A 384 0.15 -19.45 -27.99
CA PHE A 384 0.92 -20.69 -27.88
C PHE A 384 2.43 -20.44 -27.88
N ILE A 385 2.95 -19.64 -28.82
CA ILE A 385 4.39 -19.33 -28.93
C ILE A 385 4.88 -18.62 -27.66
N CYS A 386 4.17 -17.56 -27.24
CA CYS A 386 4.51 -16.81 -26.03
C CYS A 386 4.48 -17.72 -24.79
N SER A 387 3.43 -18.51 -24.62
CA SER A 387 3.34 -19.46 -23.51
C SER A 387 4.43 -20.52 -23.57
N LYS A 388 4.76 -21.07 -24.74
CA LYS A 388 5.83 -22.07 -24.91
C LYS A 388 7.18 -21.52 -24.45
N ILE A 389 7.61 -20.38 -25.01
CA ILE A 389 8.94 -19.81 -24.74
C ILE A 389 9.04 -19.26 -23.32
N ILE A 390 8.11 -18.39 -22.93
CA ILE A 390 8.15 -17.73 -21.62
C ILE A 390 7.79 -18.73 -20.51
N GLY A 391 6.86 -19.65 -20.76
CA GLY A 391 6.50 -20.70 -19.82
C GLY A 391 7.66 -21.66 -19.56
N ASP A 392 8.42 -22.07 -20.59
CA ASP A 392 9.64 -22.88 -20.39
C ASP A 392 10.69 -22.13 -19.54
N TYR A 393 10.86 -20.82 -19.78
CA TYR A 393 11.71 -19.98 -18.94
C TYR A 393 11.21 -19.95 -17.48
N MET A 394 9.91 -19.73 -17.25
CA MET A 394 9.31 -19.74 -15.91
C MET A 394 9.43 -21.10 -15.21
N VAL A 395 9.36 -22.21 -15.96
CA VAL A 395 9.58 -23.56 -15.44
C VAL A 395 11.00 -23.72 -14.93
N LYS A 396 12.00 -23.26 -15.69
CA LYS A 396 13.42 -23.24 -15.25
C LYS A 396 13.62 -22.33 -14.04
N GLN A 397 12.88 -21.23 -13.96
CA GLN A 397 12.84 -20.31 -12.82
C GLN A 397 12.13 -20.93 -11.58
N GLY A 398 11.22 -21.89 -11.77
CA GLY A 398 10.53 -22.62 -10.70
C GLY A 398 9.26 -21.96 -10.13
N LYS A 399 8.79 -20.84 -10.71
CA LYS A 399 7.50 -20.19 -10.42
C LYS A 399 7.12 -19.25 -11.57
N GLY A 400 5.83 -19.13 -11.86
CA GLY A 400 5.32 -18.16 -12.83
C GLY A 400 3.79 -18.14 -12.93
N VAL A 401 3.26 -17.11 -13.57
CA VAL A 401 1.82 -16.95 -13.82
C VAL A 401 1.60 -16.58 -15.29
N ILE A 402 0.67 -17.26 -15.94
CA ILE A 402 0.24 -16.93 -17.30
C ILE A 402 -1.24 -16.57 -17.24
N VAL A 403 -1.59 -15.40 -17.76
CA VAL A 403 -2.98 -14.96 -17.93
C VAL A 403 -3.25 -14.77 -19.41
N ASN A 404 -4.19 -15.54 -19.94
CA ASN A 404 -4.64 -15.41 -21.32
C ASN A 404 -5.91 -14.56 -21.38
N ILE A 405 -5.97 -13.60 -22.29
CA ILE A 405 -7.18 -12.81 -22.48
C ILE A 405 -8.11 -13.52 -23.47
N GLY A 406 -9.19 -14.08 -22.94
CA GLY A 406 -10.28 -14.69 -23.68
C GLY A 406 -11.27 -13.65 -24.21
N SER A 407 -12.55 -14.02 -24.20
CA SER A 407 -13.69 -13.15 -24.54
C SER A 407 -14.98 -13.87 -24.15
N THR A 408 -16.04 -13.12 -23.84
CA THR A 408 -17.40 -13.66 -23.80
C THR A 408 -17.75 -14.45 -25.07
N TYR A 409 -17.31 -14.00 -26.25
CA TYR A 409 -17.52 -14.74 -27.51
C TYR A 409 -16.62 -15.96 -27.69
N GLY A 410 -15.71 -16.23 -26.75
CA GLY A 410 -15.06 -17.55 -26.64
C GLY A 410 -15.89 -18.58 -25.86
N ILE A 411 -16.97 -18.14 -25.20
CA ILE A 411 -17.86 -18.96 -24.36
C ILE A 411 -19.19 -19.22 -25.08
N VAL A 412 -19.75 -18.18 -25.70
CA VAL A 412 -21.04 -18.20 -26.39
C VAL A 412 -20.93 -17.65 -27.80
N GLY A 413 -21.89 -17.99 -28.66
CA GLY A 413 -22.00 -17.42 -30.01
C GLY A 413 -22.35 -15.93 -30.02
N ASN A 414 -22.12 -15.28 -31.15
CA ASN A 414 -22.48 -13.88 -31.35
C ASN A 414 -24.00 -13.73 -31.47
N ASP A 415 -24.58 -12.70 -30.84
CA ASP A 415 -25.96 -12.26 -31.10
C ASP A 415 -25.95 -11.24 -32.25
N LEU A 416 -26.39 -11.69 -33.44
CA LEU A 416 -26.42 -10.86 -34.64
C LEU A 416 -27.39 -9.67 -34.54
N SER A 417 -28.44 -9.76 -33.70
CA SER A 417 -29.46 -8.70 -33.58
C SER A 417 -28.89 -7.36 -33.08
N ILE A 418 -27.72 -7.41 -32.45
CA ILE A 418 -27.00 -6.23 -31.93
C ILE A 418 -26.28 -5.46 -33.04
N TYR A 419 -25.93 -6.15 -34.12
CA TYR A 419 -25.13 -5.63 -35.22
C TYR A 419 -25.98 -5.12 -36.40
N GLU A 420 -27.29 -5.36 -36.38
CA GLU A 420 -28.21 -4.91 -37.43
C GLU A 420 -28.36 -3.37 -37.45
N GLY A 421 -28.49 -2.73 -38.61
CA GLY A 421 -28.98 -1.36 -38.68
C GLY A 421 -28.25 -0.44 -39.66
N PRO A 422 -28.84 0.73 -39.96
CA PRO A 422 -28.39 1.61 -41.04
C PRO A 422 -27.03 2.27 -40.80
N GLU A 423 -26.58 2.33 -39.54
CA GLU A 423 -25.32 2.98 -39.15
C GLU A 423 -24.11 2.03 -39.15
N SER A 424 -24.31 0.72 -39.33
CA SER A 424 -23.24 -0.29 -39.31
C SER A 424 -23.66 -1.58 -40.01
N ASN A 425 -22.98 -1.94 -41.10
CA ASN A 425 -23.02 -3.28 -41.70
C ASN A 425 -21.85 -4.16 -41.19
N ALA A 426 -21.40 -3.96 -39.96
CA ALA A 426 -20.32 -4.74 -39.37
C ALA A 426 -20.83 -6.09 -38.87
N PHE A 427 -20.23 -7.19 -39.32
CA PHE A 427 -20.54 -8.53 -38.82
C PHE A 427 -19.50 -8.94 -37.76
N PRO A 428 -19.92 -9.64 -36.69
CA PRO A 428 -18.97 -10.15 -35.72
C PRO A 428 -18.10 -11.25 -36.33
N SER A 429 -16.79 -11.16 -36.13
CA SER A 429 -15.79 -12.06 -36.73
C SER A 429 -15.87 -13.49 -36.16
N ALA A 430 -16.16 -14.48 -37.03
CA ALA A 430 -16.20 -15.90 -36.64
C ALA A 430 -14.82 -16.42 -36.18
N VAL A 431 -13.74 -15.99 -36.84
CA VAL A 431 -12.36 -16.36 -36.44
C VAL A 431 -12.00 -15.81 -35.07
N TYR A 432 -12.53 -14.65 -34.69
CA TYR A 432 -12.34 -14.13 -33.34
C TYR A 432 -12.95 -15.05 -32.29
N ALA A 433 -14.21 -15.47 -32.46
CA ALA A 433 -14.87 -16.41 -31.55
C ALA A 433 -14.12 -17.75 -31.50
N ALA A 434 -13.76 -18.32 -32.65
CA ALA A 434 -12.98 -19.56 -32.74
C ALA A 434 -11.63 -19.46 -32.02
N SER A 435 -10.86 -18.39 -32.27
CA SER A 435 -9.57 -18.17 -31.63
C SER A 435 -9.69 -17.99 -30.12
N LYS A 436 -10.69 -17.25 -29.62
CA LYS A 436 -10.90 -17.03 -28.19
C LYS A 436 -11.41 -18.28 -27.46
N GLY A 437 -12.24 -19.10 -28.10
CA GLY A 437 -12.59 -20.44 -27.60
C GLY A 437 -11.37 -21.36 -27.51
N GLY A 438 -10.50 -21.31 -28.53
CA GLY A 438 -9.20 -21.99 -28.54
C GLY A 438 -8.30 -21.57 -27.38
N VAL A 439 -8.20 -20.26 -27.11
CA VAL A 439 -7.42 -19.71 -25.99
C VAL A 439 -7.92 -20.20 -24.63
N ILE A 440 -9.24 -20.25 -24.42
CA ILE A 440 -9.84 -20.76 -23.18
C ILE A 440 -9.47 -22.24 -22.98
N ASN A 441 -9.54 -23.06 -24.03
CA ASN A 441 -9.16 -24.48 -23.91
C ASN A 441 -7.66 -24.70 -23.79
N LEU A 442 -6.83 -23.93 -24.49
CA LEU A 442 -5.37 -23.96 -24.35
C LEU A 442 -4.96 -23.63 -22.91
N THR A 443 -5.63 -22.66 -22.27
CA THR A 443 -5.42 -22.31 -20.86
C THR A 443 -5.59 -23.53 -19.95
N ARG A 444 -6.66 -24.30 -20.12
CA ARG A 444 -6.91 -25.52 -19.31
C ARG A 444 -5.82 -26.56 -19.51
N HIS A 445 -5.41 -26.79 -20.76
CA HIS A 445 -4.33 -27.71 -21.07
C HIS A 445 -3.03 -27.31 -20.36
N LEU A 446 -2.57 -26.08 -20.55
CA LEU A 446 -1.32 -25.58 -19.95
C LEU A 446 -1.36 -25.57 -18.42
N ALA A 447 -2.52 -25.26 -17.83
CA ALA A 447 -2.71 -25.30 -16.38
C ALA A 447 -2.46 -26.70 -15.81
N THR A 448 -3.06 -27.73 -16.41
CA THR A 448 -2.85 -29.13 -15.95
C THR A 448 -1.43 -29.60 -16.23
N TYR A 449 -0.85 -29.18 -17.35
CA TYR A 449 0.51 -29.56 -17.76
C TYR A 449 1.59 -29.00 -16.82
N TRP A 450 1.47 -27.75 -16.37
CA TRP A 450 2.49 -27.10 -15.52
C TRP A 450 2.14 -26.97 -14.04
N ALA A 451 1.00 -27.49 -13.56
CA ALA A 451 0.59 -27.38 -12.16
C ALA A 451 1.68 -27.84 -11.17
N HIS A 452 2.30 -28.99 -11.44
CA HIS A 452 3.39 -29.55 -10.60
C HIS A 452 4.71 -28.77 -10.71
N LYS A 453 4.83 -27.88 -11.70
CA LYS A 453 6.00 -27.01 -11.92
C LYS A 453 5.79 -25.60 -11.34
N ARG A 454 4.78 -25.42 -10.49
CA ARG A 454 4.44 -24.15 -9.81
C ARG A 454 4.14 -23.00 -10.79
N ILE A 455 3.61 -23.33 -11.96
CA ILE A 455 3.09 -22.35 -12.91
C ILE A 455 1.58 -22.38 -12.87
N ARG A 456 0.96 -21.22 -12.68
CA ARG A 456 -0.50 -21.07 -12.78
C ARG A 456 -0.85 -20.52 -14.14
N VAL A 457 -1.88 -21.06 -14.78
CA VAL A 457 -2.35 -20.58 -16.09
C VAL A 457 -3.86 -20.36 -16.01
N ASN A 458 -4.33 -19.13 -16.16
CA ASN A 458 -5.75 -18.80 -16.11
C ASN A 458 -6.16 -17.92 -17.30
N CYS A 459 -7.46 -17.84 -17.55
CA CYS A 459 -8.04 -17.02 -18.60
C CYS A 459 -8.92 -15.92 -17.98
N LEU A 460 -8.86 -14.71 -18.54
CA LEU A 460 -9.80 -13.63 -18.27
C LEU A 460 -10.65 -13.41 -19.52
N SER A 461 -11.97 -13.62 -19.42
CA SER A 461 -12.92 -13.40 -20.51
C SER A 461 -13.74 -12.12 -20.27
N PRO A 462 -13.35 -11.00 -20.91
CA PRO A 462 -14.09 -9.74 -20.82
C PRO A 462 -15.32 -9.72 -21.74
N GLY A 463 -16.32 -8.95 -21.33
CA GLY A 463 -17.42 -8.49 -22.17
C GLY A 463 -17.05 -7.29 -23.05
N GLY A 464 -18.06 -6.73 -23.72
CA GLY A 464 -17.93 -5.60 -24.63
C GLY A 464 -17.53 -4.31 -23.91
N VAL A 465 -16.51 -3.63 -24.43
CA VAL A 465 -15.98 -2.37 -23.88
C VAL A 465 -16.46 -1.21 -24.72
N GLU A 466 -17.00 -0.19 -24.07
CA GLU A 466 -17.37 1.06 -24.75
C GLU A 466 -16.12 1.77 -25.27
N ASN A 467 -16.09 2.00 -26.57
CA ASN A 467 -15.01 2.60 -27.34
C ASN A 467 -15.54 3.19 -28.65
N ASN A 468 -16.32 4.27 -28.55
CA ASN A 468 -16.86 5.03 -29.68
C ASN A 468 -17.78 4.25 -30.63
N GLN A 469 -18.48 3.21 -30.15
CA GLN A 469 -19.55 2.58 -30.92
C GLN A 469 -20.76 3.53 -31.04
N THR A 470 -21.64 3.27 -32.01
CA THR A 470 -22.86 4.07 -32.19
C THR A 470 -23.78 3.94 -30.98
N LYS A 471 -24.58 4.99 -30.71
CA LYS A 471 -25.56 4.98 -29.61
C LYS A 471 -26.53 3.80 -29.73
N GLU A 472 -26.90 3.44 -30.95
CA GLU A 472 -27.79 2.32 -31.23
C GLU A 472 -27.14 0.96 -30.90
N PHE A 473 -25.88 0.76 -31.27
CA PHE A 473 -25.12 -0.44 -30.89
C PHE A 473 -25.02 -0.55 -29.37
N ILE A 474 -24.65 0.54 -28.69
CA ILE A 474 -24.56 0.57 -27.22
C ILE A 474 -25.90 0.20 -26.59
N LYS A 475 -27.01 0.78 -27.07
CA LYS A 475 -28.36 0.49 -26.57
C LYS A 475 -28.73 -0.99 -26.72
N ARG A 476 -28.46 -1.61 -27.86
CA ARG A 476 -28.77 -3.02 -28.12
C ARG A 476 -27.89 -3.97 -27.33
N TYR A 477 -26.59 -3.69 -27.29
CA TYR A 477 -25.66 -4.45 -26.46
C TYR A 477 -26.09 -4.40 -24.98
N SER A 478 -26.44 -3.20 -24.52
CA SER A 478 -26.90 -2.97 -23.14
C SER A 478 -28.20 -3.70 -22.82
N ALA A 479 -29.13 -3.79 -23.78
CA ALA A 479 -30.37 -4.57 -23.61
C ALA A 479 -30.13 -6.08 -23.46
N ARG A 480 -28.99 -6.59 -23.94
CA ARG A 480 -28.54 -7.99 -23.78
C ARG A 480 -27.61 -8.21 -22.60
N THR A 481 -27.26 -7.15 -21.88
CA THR A 481 -26.39 -7.20 -20.70
C THR A 481 -27.22 -6.93 -19.45
N PRO A 482 -27.32 -7.84 -18.46
CA PRO A 482 -28.09 -7.61 -17.23
C PRO A 482 -27.75 -6.31 -16.48
N MET A 483 -26.48 -5.89 -16.50
CA MET A 483 -26.07 -4.60 -15.92
C MET A 483 -26.53 -3.36 -16.72
N GLY A 484 -27.18 -3.55 -17.88
CA GLY A 484 -27.80 -2.50 -18.67
C GLY A 484 -26.82 -1.53 -19.33
N ARG A 485 -25.54 -1.91 -19.47
CA ARG A 485 -24.48 -1.08 -20.07
C ARG A 485 -23.30 -1.92 -20.56
N MET A 486 -22.50 -1.32 -21.45
CA MET A 486 -21.16 -1.83 -21.78
C MET A 486 -20.19 -1.59 -20.63
N ALA A 487 -19.07 -2.32 -20.62
CA ALA A 487 -18.00 -2.12 -19.65
C ALA A 487 -17.22 -0.84 -19.96
N ARG A 488 -16.79 -0.13 -18.92
CA ARG A 488 -15.76 0.91 -19.07
C ARG A 488 -14.39 0.25 -19.21
N LYS A 489 -13.46 0.93 -19.90
CA LYS A 489 -12.11 0.40 -20.17
C LYS A 489 -11.32 -0.02 -18.92
N ASP A 490 -11.62 0.56 -17.77
CA ASP A 490 -10.92 0.35 -16.49
C ASP A 490 -11.50 -0.79 -15.63
N GLU A 491 -12.68 -1.34 -15.95
CA GLU A 491 -13.38 -2.30 -15.09
C GLU A 491 -12.73 -3.69 -15.02
N TYR A 492 -11.78 -3.99 -15.91
CA TYR A 492 -11.04 -5.26 -15.90
C TYR A 492 -9.76 -5.23 -15.05
N LYS A 493 -9.35 -4.05 -14.55
CA LYS A 493 -8.10 -3.87 -13.80
C LYS A 493 -8.00 -4.79 -12.59
N GLY A 494 -9.03 -4.81 -11.75
CA GLY A 494 -9.06 -5.63 -10.54
C GLY A 494 -9.03 -7.14 -10.84
N ALA A 495 -9.76 -7.58 -11.86
CA ALA A 495 -9.78 -8.98 -12.27
C ALA A 495 -8.40 -9.44 -12.78
N LEU A 496 -7.72 -8.62 -13.58
CA LEU A 496 -6.38 -8.95 -14.03
C LEU A 496 -5.38 -8.98 -12.87
N LEU A 497 -5.39 -7.98 -12.00
CA LEU A 497 -4.50 -7.92 -10.83
C LEU A 497 -4.68 -9.15 -9.92
N PHE A 498 -5.92 -9.58 -9.69
CA PHE A 498 -6.23 -10.81 -8.98
C PHE A 498 -5.58 -12.05 -9.61
N LEU A 499 -5.72 -12.23 -10.92
CA LEU A 499 -5.14 -13.40 -11.62
C LEU A 499 -3.61 -13.38 -11.61
N CYS A 500 -2.98 -12.21 -11.69
CA CYS A 500 -1.53 -12.05 -11.73
C CYS A 500 -0.85 -12.23 -10.35
N SER A 501 -1.59 -12.04 -9.26
CA SER A 501 -1.03 -11.98 -7.90
C SER A 501 -1.24 -13.26 -7.08
N ASP A 502 -0.68 -13.29 -5.87
CA ASP A 502 -0.83 -14.43 -4.95
C ASP A 502 -2.25 -14.52 -4.35
N ALA A 503 -3.09 -13.49 -4.55
CA ALA A 503 -4.53 -13.52 -4.28
C ALA A 503 -5.26 -14.70 -4.97
N SER A 504 -4.76 -15.15 -6.11
CA SER A 504 -5.28 -16.30 -6.86
C SER A 504 -4.35 -17.52 -6.78
N SER A 505 -3.54 -17.65 -5.72
CA SER A 505 -2.53 -18.71 -5.56
C SER A 505 -3.05 -20.14 -5.68
N TYR A 506 -4.32 -20.39 -5.36
CA TYR A 506 -4.97 -21.70 -5.51
C TYR A 506 -5.77 -21.87 -6.81
N MET A 507 -5.74 -20.88 -7.71
CA MET A 507 -6.48 -20.88 -8.97
C MET A 507 -5.56 -21.17 -10.16
N THR A 508 -5.88 -22.21 -10.93
CA THR A 508 -5.27 -22.54 -12.22
C THR A 508 -6.28 -23.27 -13.11
N GLY A 509 -6.22 -23.05 -14.42
CA GLY A 509 -7.11 -23.64 -15.42
C GLY A 509 -8.50 -23.01 -15.51
N ALA A 510 -8.76 -21.96 -14.74
CA ALA A 510 -10.07 -21.32 -14.67
C ALA A 510 -10.23 -20.22 -15.72
N ASN A 511 -11.48 -19.98 -16.13
CA ASN A 511 -11.89 -18.86 -16.96
C ASN A 511 -12.68 -17.86 -16.09
N LEU A 512 -12.05 -16.76 -15.71
CA LEU A 512 -12.71 -15.68 -14.97
C LEU A 512 -13.50 -14.82 -15.95
N VAL A 513 -14.83 -14.87 -15.85
CA VAL A 513 -15.74 -14.13 -16.73
C VAL A 513 -16.12 -12.80 -16.09
N VAL A 514 -15.93 -11.70 -16.83
CA VAL A 514 -16.33 -10.35 -16.40
C VAL A 514 -17.07 -9.71 -17.57
N ASP A 515 -18.39 -9.85 -17.62
CA ASP A 515 -19.19 -9.55 -18.83
C ASP A 515 -20.51 -8.82 -18.56
N GLY A 516 -20.67 -8.26 -17.35
CA GLY A 516 -21.92 -7.59 -16.95
C GLY A 516 -23.13 -8.52 -16.82
N GLY A 517 -22.90 -9.84 -16.72
CA GLY A 517 -23.93 -10.87 -16.63
C GLY A 517 -24.36 -11.42 -17.99
N TRP A 518 -23.68 -11.07 -19.09
CA TRP A 518 -24.07 -11.47 -20.44
C TRP A 518 -24.29 -12.99 -20.58
N THR A 519 -23.39 -13.79 -20.02
CA THR A 519 -23.48 -15.26 -20.06
C THR A 519 -24.33 -15.89 -18.95
N ALA A 520 -24.99 -15.08 -18.11
CA ALA A 520 -25.71 -15.57 -16.93
C ALA A 520 -27.21 -15.83 -17.15
N TRP A 521 -27.80 -15.38 -18.27
CA TRP A 521 -29.24 -15.46 -18.54
C TRP A 521 -29.60 -16.03 -19.91
#